data_AF-A0A256A6D9-F1
#
_entry.id   AF-A0A256A6D9-F1
#
_cell.length_a   1.000
_cell.length_b   1.000
_cell.length_c   1.000
_cell.angle_alpha   90.00
_cell.angle_beta   90.00
_cell.angle_gamma   90.00
#
_symmetry.space_group_name_H-M   'P 1'
#
loop_
_entity.id
_entity.type
_entity.pdbx_description
1 polymer ?
#
loop_
_entity_poly.entity_id
_entity_poly.type
_entity_poly.pdbx_seq_one_letter_code
_entity_poly.pdbx_strand_id
1 'polypeptide(L)'
;MPTILKPLNMKNILLTILFLSTLNCFAQDKLVFNTKFVQSEDKWVAFEADSVGSHNFGFIYIDSQAGLTLDYARSFKIDNNGKFIIKKKELDGSMKVRLQPNNRLVAIIPESHYSELGISKFPEWLKYYKENHYCPIKTKVSHFST
;
A
#
# COMPACT_ATOMS: atom_id res chain seq x y z
N MET A 1 -36.29 -22.48 -42.42
CA MET A 1 -35.27 -23.54 -42.31
C MET A 1 -34.98 -23.74 -40.83
N PRO A 2 -35.19 -24.93 -40.24
CA PRO A 2 -34.86 -25.14 -38.83
C PRO A 2 -33.37 -25.52 -38.70
N THR A 3 -32.65 -24.75 -37.90
CA THR A 3 -31.26 -25.03 -37.54
C THR A 3 -31.23 -26.17 -36.52
N ILE A 4 -30.73 -27.34 -36.93
CA ILE A 4 -30.59 -28.51 -36.04
C ILE A 4 -29.42 -28.26 -35.08
N LEU A 5 -29.73 -28.08 -33.80
CA LEU A 5 -28.73 -28.03 -32.74
C LEU A 5 -28.12 -29.43 -32.55
N LYS A 6 -26.81 -29.56 -32.83
CA LYS A 6 -26.07 -30.81 -32.62
C LYS A 6 -25.98 -31.12 -31.11
N PRO A 7 -26.14 -32.40 -30.70
CA PRO A 7 -26.01 -32.78 -29.30
C PRO A 7 -24.58 -32.54 -28.82
N LEU A 8 -24.44 -31.83 -27.71
CA LEU A 8 -23.16 -31.50 -27.10
C LEU A 8 -22.52 -32.77 -26.53
N ASN A 9 -21.37 -33.16 -27.06
CA ASN A 9 -20.70 -34.43 -26.73
C ASN A 9 -20.20 -34.39 -25.28
N MET A 10 -20.61 -35.35 -24.43
CA MET A 10 -20.39 -35.36 -22.98
C MET A 10 -18.90 -35.28 -22.58
N LYS A 11 -18.02 -35.78 -23.45
CA LYS A 11 -16.55 -35.67 -23.34
C LYS A 11 -16.05 -34.22 -23.49
N ASN A 12 -16.70 -33.42 -24.34
CA ASN A 12 -16.35 -32.01 -24.55
C ASN A 12 -16.83 -31.16 -23.36
N ILE A 13 -17.96 -31.53 -22.74
CA ILE A 13 -18.46 -30.88 -21.52
C ILE A 13 -17.47 -31.08 -20.37
N LEU A 14 -16.99 -32.31 -20.16
CA LEU A 14 -16.01 -32.62 -19.11
C LEU A 14 -14.68 -31.85 -19.30
N LEU A 15 -14.21 -31.73 -20.55
CA LEU A 15 -13.01 -30.95 -20.88
C LEU A 15 -13.20 -29.45 -20.59
N THR A 16 -14.41 -28.94 -20.82
CA THR A 16 -14.72 -27.52 -20.61
C THR A 16 -14.78 -27.19 -19.11
N ILE A 17 -15.38 -28.06 -18.30
CA ILE A 17 -15.42 -27.89 -16.83
C ILE A 17 -14.01 -27.91 -16.23
N LEU A 18 -13.12 -28.79 -16.71
CA LEU A 18 -11.74 -28.88 -16.23
C LEU A 18 -10.91 -27.61 -16.55
N PHE A 19 -11.23 -26.93 -17.65
CA PHE A 19 -10.57 -25.68 -18.06
C PHE A 19 -11.04 -24.46 -17.26
N LEU A 20 -12.29 -24.44 -16.76
CA LEU A 20 -12.81 -23.34 -15.94
C LEU A 20 -12.25 -23.36 -14.50
N SER A 21 -11.84 -24.53 -14.00
CA SER A 21 -11.32 -24.71 -12.63
C SER A 21 -9.99 -24.02 -12.36
N THR A 22 -9.19 -23.74 -13.40
CA THR A 22 -7.85 -23.14 -13.25
C THR A 22 -7.88 -21.62 -13.12
N LEU A 23 -9.02 -20.97 -13.30
CA LEU A 23 -9.14 -19.50 -13.29
C LEU A 23 -9.27 -18.91 -11.87
N ASN A 24 -9.41 -19.73 -10.83
CA ASN A 24 -9.54 -19.26 -9.44
C ASN A 24 -8.22 -19.44 -8.66
N CYS A 25 -7.12 -18.91 -9.19
CA CYS A 25 -5.90 -18.74 -8.40
C CYS A 25 -5.97 -17.39 -7.68
N PHE A 26 -6.69 -17.33 -6.57
CA PHE A 26 -6.56 -16.21 -5.64
C PHE A 26 -5.24 -16.41 -4.89
N ALA A 27 -4.19 -15.72 -5.35
CA ALA A 27 -2.97 -15.59 -4.56
C ALA A 27 -3.37 -14.92 -3.24
N GLN A 28 -3.10 -15.59 -2.11
CA GLN A 28 -3.26 -14.95 -0.81
C GLN A 28 -2.25 -13.80 -0.74
N ASP A 29 -2.76 -12.57 -0.70
CA ASP A 29 -1.98 -11.34 -0.59
C ASP A 29 -1.22 -11.32 0.75
N LYS A 30 -0.12 -12.06 0.80
CA LYS A 30 0.71 -12.23 1.98
C LYS A 30 1.65 -11.04 2.10
N LEU A 31 1.77 -10.48 3.31
CA LEU A 31 2.79 -9.49 3.61
C LEU A 31 4.19 -10.11 3.49
N VAL A 32 5.02 -9.53 2.62
CA VAL A 32 6.42 -9.93 2.44
C VAL A 32 7.34 -8.83 2.96
N PHE A 33 8.03 -9.09 4.06
CA PHE A 33 8.94 -8.14 4.72
C PHE A 33 10.32 -8.15 4.07
N ASN A 34 10.42 -7.65 2.84
CA ASN A 34 11.66 -7.66 2.05
C ASN A 34 12.07 -6.27 1.52
N THR A 35 11.31 -5.23 1.83
CA THR A 35 11.49 -3.90 1.22
C THR A 35 12.15 -2.95 2.21
N LYS A 36 13.14 -2.16 1.75
CA LYS A 36 13.75 -1.12 2.57
C LYS A 36 12.87 0.14 2.62
N PHE A 37 13.07 0.98 3.64
CA PHE A 37 12.32 2.24 3.76
C PHE A 37 12.42 3.15 2.52
N VAL A 38 13.63 3.31 1.96
CA VAL A 38 13.85 4.16 0.78
C VAL A 38 13.08 3.66 -0.45
N GLN A 39 12.90 2.35 -0.58
CA GLN A 39 12.12 1.74 -1.67
C GLN A 39 10.60 1.82 -1.44
N SER A 40 10.22 2.23 -0.24
CA SER A 40 8.84 2.32 0.23
C SER A 40 8.31 3.76 0.23
N GLU A 41 9.00 4.69 -0.42
CA GLU A 41 8.50 6.04 -0.63
C GLU A 41 7.13 6.03 -1.31
N ASP A 42 6.24 6.91 -0.82
CA ASP A 42 4.87 7.09 -1.26
C ASP A 42 4.01 5.81 -1.20
N LYS A 43 4.28 4.95 -0.21
CA LYS A 43 3.55 3.69 -0.03
C LYS A 43 3.09 3.50 1.41
N TRP A 44 1.96 2.80 1.52
CA TRP A 44 1.54 2.19 2.77
C TRP A 44 2.39 0.97 3.08
N VAL A 45 2.96 0.95 4.29
CA VAL A 45 3.82 -0.13 4.76
C VAL A 45 3.34 -0.70 6.09
N ALA A 46 3.53 -2.00 6.25
CA ALA A 46 3.38 -2.70 7.51
C ALA A 46 4.75 -3.09 8.07
N PHE A 47 4.87 -3.00 9.39
CA PHE A 47 5.99 -3.51 10.16
C PHE A 47 5.73 -4.96 10.59
N GLU A 48 6.80 -5.68 10.92
CA GLU A 48 6.68 -7.02 11.48
C GLU A 48 5.76 -7.05 12.69
N ALA A 49 5.11 -8.20 12.90
CA ALA A 49 4.16 -8.37 13.99
C ALA A 49 4.88 -8.26 15.35
N ASP A 50 4.21 -7.64 16.31
CA ASP A 50 4.61 -7.72 17.71
C ASP A 50 4.37 -9.13 18.29
N SER A 51 4.71 -9.32 19.57
CA SER A 51 4.53 -10.59 20.28
C SER A 51 3.08 -11.07 20.36
N VAL A 52 2.10 -10.19 20.10
CA VAL A 52 0.67 -10.53 20.09
C VAL A 52 0.09 -10.60 18.67
N GLY A 53 0.94 -10.62 17.64
CA GLY A 53 0.55 -10.72 16.23
C GLY A 53 -0.07 -9.44 15.65
N SER A 54 0.18 -8.29 16.25
CA SER A 54 -0.27 -6.98 15.78
C SER A 54 0.77 -6.35 14.87
N HIS A 55 0.37 -5.95 13.68
CA HIS A 55 1.19 -5.20 12.74
C HIS A 55 0.92 -3.70 12.87
N ASN A 56 1.97 -2.92 13.10
CA ASN A 56 1.90 -1.46 12.98
C ASN A 56 1.98 -1.08 11.50
N PHE A 57 1.24 -0.06 11.08
CA PHE A 57 1.30 0.41 9.70
C PHE A 57 1.17 1.93 9.58
N GLY A 58 1.68 2.43 8.47
CA GLY A 58 1.72 3.85 8.18
C GLY A 58 2.12 4.13 6.73
N PHE A 59 2.15 5.40 6.38
CA PHE A 59 2.53 5.87 5.06
C PHE A 59 3.94 6.46 5.10
N ILE A 60 4.84 6.00 4.22
CA ILE A 60 6.18 6.58 4.10
C ILE A 60 6.16 7.63 3.00
N TYR A 61 6.68 8.82 3.29
CA TYR A 61 6.79 9.93 2.34
C TYR A 61 8.09 10.71 2.56
N ILE A 62 8.46 11.56 1.61
CA ILE A 62 9.56 12.52 1.78
C ILE A 62 9.02 13.85 2.29
N ASP A 63 9.51 14.26 3.45
CA ASP A 63 9.37 15.61 3.96
C ASP A 63 10.60 16.45 3.52
N SER A 64 10.38 17.65 2.98
CA SER A 64 11.49 18.50 2.50
C SER A 64 12.51 18.90 3.58
N GLN A 65 12.10 18.98 4.85
CA GLN A 65 12.94 19.33 5.99
C GLN A 65 13.42 18.08 6.74
N ALA A 66 12.52 17.10 6.90
CA ALA A 66 12.78 15.89 7.67
C ALA A 66 13.35 14.73 6.81
N GLY A 67 13.30 14.80 5.49
CA GLY A 67 13.61 13.67 4.62
C GLY A 67 12.59 12.54 4.79
N LEU A 68 13.03 11.29 4.66
CA LEU A 68 12.15 10.12 4.70
C LEU A 68 11.45 10.00 6.07
N THR A 69 10.12 10.04 6.04
CA THR A 69 9.26 10.15 7.22
C THR A 69 8.13 9.13 7.13
N LEU A 70 7.79 8.54 8.27
CA LEU A 70 6.63 7.67 8.44
C LEU A 70 5.52 8.45 9.14
N ASP A 71 4.34 8.54 8.52
CA ASP A 71 3.11 8.90 9.23
C ASP A 71 2.43 7.63 9.74
N TYR A 72 2.45 7.44 11.06
CA TYR A 72 1.84 6.27 11.70
C TYR A 72 0.31 6.41 11.70
N ALA A 73 -0.36 5.42 11.11
CA ALA A 73 -1.81 5.37 11.09
C ALA A 73 -2.36 4.61 12.30
N ARG A 74 -2.16 3.29 12.33
CA ARG A 74 -2.74 2.40 13.35
C ARG A 74 -2.04 1.04 13.36
N SER A 75 -2.64 0.09 14.08
CA SER A 75 -2.26 -1.31 14.02
C SER A 75 -3.44 -2.20 13.60
N PHE A 76 -3.13 -3.31 12.93
CA PHE A 76 -4.09 -4.33 12.54
C PHE A 76 -3.57 -5.73 12.89
N LYS A 77 -4.46 -6.70 12.86
CA LYS A 77 -4.15 -8.13 12.90
C LYS A 77 -4.63 -8.78 11.61
N ILE A 78 -3.99 -9.86 11.22
CA ILE A 78 -4.44 -10.68 10.10
C ILE A 78 -5.24 -11.84 10.69
N ASP A 79 -6.47 -12.05 10.21
CA ASP A 79 -7.29 -13.19 10.62
C ASP A 79 -6.86 -14.48 9.92
N ASN A 80 -7.50 -15.60 10.28
CA ASN A 80 -7.20 -16.90 9.67
C ASN A 80 -7.54 -16.97 8.16
N ASN A 81 -8.32 -16.02 7.65
CA ASN A 81 -8.70 -15.92 6.25
C ASN A 81 -7.82 -14.93 5.47
N GLY A 82 -6.83 -14.32 6.11
CA GLY A 82 -5.95 -13.30 5.50
C GLY A 82 -6.54 -11.88 5.51
N LYS A 83 -7.68 -11.64 6.15
CA LYS A 83 -8.32 -10.33 6.24
C LYS A 83 -7.65 -9.46 7.29
N PHE A 84 -7.51 -8.16 6.98
CA PHE A 84 -6.88 -7.20 7.87
C PHE A 84 -7.93 -6.59 8.80
N ILE A 85 -7.78 -6.84 10.10
CA ILE A 85 -8.69 -6.37 11.14
C ILE A 85 -7.99 -5.29 11.96
N ILE A 86 -8.46 -4.05 11.81
CA ILE A 86 -7.95 -2.90 12.58
C ILE A 86 -8.25 -3.11 14.07
N LYS A 87 -7.26 -2.89 14.94
CA LYS A 87 -7.52 -2.71 16.37
C LYS A 87 -8.17 -1.34 16.58
N LYS A 88 -9.38 -1.32 17.16
CA LYS A 88 -10.02 -0.08 17.64
C LYS A 88 -9.02 0.68 18.53
N LYS A 89 -8.74 1.95 18.22
CA LYS A 89 -7.82 2.81 18.98
C LYS A 89 -8.61 3.70 19.94
N GLU A 90 -8.05 3.94 21.13
CA GLU A 90 -8.61 4.84 22.16
C GLU A 90 -8.21 6.33 21.96
N LEU A 91 -7.23 6.64 21.11
CA LEU A 91 -6.77 8.01 20.86
C LEU A 91 -6.36 8.24 19.39
N ASP A 92 -7.12 9.04 18.66
CA ASP A 92 -6.76 9.54 17.31
C ASP A 92 -5.69 10.63 17.42
N GLY A 93 -4.44 10.23 17.63
CA GLY A 93 -3.26 11.08 17.49
C GLY A 93 -2.47 10.72 16.23
N SER A 94 -2.15 11.72 15.42
CA SER A 94 -1.20 11.60 14.30
C SER A 94 0.22 11.56 14.86
N MET A 95 0.95 10.47 14.61
CA MET A 95 2.33 10.32 15.05
C MET A 95 3.24 10.25 13.82
N LYS A 96 4.00 11.32 13.57
CA LYS A 96 4.98 11.38 12.49
C LYS A 96 6.37 11.09 13.03
N VAL A 97 7.10 10.17 12.41
CA VAL A 97 8.41 9.72 12.85
C VAL A 97 9.41 9.80 11.70
N ARG A 98 10.51 10.53 11.91
CA ARG A 98 11.64 10.59 10.97
C ARG A 98 12.31 9.21 10.91
N LEU A 99 12.41 8.64 9.73
CA LEU A 99 13.03 7.33 9.55
C LEU A 99 14.55 7.49 9.46
N GLN A 100 15.25 6.92 10.44
CA GLN A 100 16.71 6.86 10.42
C GLN A 100 17.18 5.76 9.45
N PRO A 101 18.34 5.93 8.79
CA PRO A 101 18.96 4.88 8.00
C PRO A 101 19.14 3.61 8.84
N ASN A 102 18.52 2.53 8.42
CA ASN A 102 18.67 1.22 9.05
C ASN A 102 18.37 0.10 8.05
N ASN A 103 18.66 -1.13 8.47
CA ASN A 103 18.41 -2.33 7.66
C ASN A 103 17.08 -3.01 7.98
N ARG A 104 16.13 -2.34 8.67
CA ARG A 104 14.82 -2.93 8.90
C ARG A 104 14.05 -3.02 7.59
N LEU A 105 13.38 -4.16 7.45
CA LEU A 105 12.55 -4.47 6.30
C LEU A 105 11.08 -4.24 6.66
N VAL A 106 10.33 -3.79 5.67
CA VAL A 106 8.88 -3.58 5.76
C VAL A 106 8.21 -4.34 4.63
N ALA A 107 6.92 -4.60 4.83
CA ALA A 107 6.05 -5.11 3.78
C ALA A 107 5.23 -3.96 3.20
N ILE A 108 5.16 -3.88 1.87
CA ILE A 108 4.20 -2.99 1.20
C ILE A 108 2.82 -3.59 1.38
N ILE A 109 1.85 -2.78 1.81
CA ILE A 109 0.46 -3.22 1.92
C ILE A 109 -0.15 -3.28 0.51
N PRO A 110 -0.69 -4.43 0.09
CA PRO A 110 -1.38 -4.57 -1.19
C PRO A 110 -2.64 -3.70 -1.27
N GLU A 111 -2.93 -3.15 -2.45
CA GLU A 111 -4.07 -2.24 -2.66
C GLU A 111 -5.43 -2.92 -2.39
N SER A 112 -5.50 -4.25 -2.52
CA SER A 112 -6.68 -5.07 -2.20
C SER A 112 -7.16 -4.89 -0.76
N HIS A 113 -6.23 -4.65 0.19
CA HIS A 113 -6.54 -4.50 1.61
C HIS A 113 -6.82 -3.06 2.04
N TYR A 114 -6.76 -2.07 1.14
CA TYR A 114 -6.94 -0.66 1.51
C TYR A 114 -8.34 -0.37 2.05
N SER A 115 -9.36 -1.01 1.48
CA SER A 115 -10.74 -0.89 1.97
C SER A 115 -10.93 -1.45 3.38
N GLU A 116 -10.24 -2.55 3.72
CA GLU A 116 -10.27 -3.18 5.03
C GLU A 116 -9.61 -2.30 6.10
N LEU A 117 -8.55 -1.60 5.71
CA LEU A 117 -7.83 -0.65 6.55
C LEU A 117 -8.48 0.74 6.58
N GLY A 118 -9.49 1.00 5.75
CA GLY A 118 -10.14 2.31 5.64
C GLY A 118 -9.21 3.42 5.17
N ILE A 119 -8.25 3.10 4.29
CA ILE A 119 -7.25 4.03 3.77
C ILE A 119 -7.43 4.25 2.26
N SER A 120 -7.03 5.43 1.79
CA SER A 120 -6.90 5.73 0.36
C SER A 120 -5.50 5.41 -0.15
N LYS A 121 -5.35 5.18 -1.46
CA LYS A 121 -4.05 4.94 -2.10
C LYS A 121 -3.04 6.05 -1.81
N PHE A 122 -3.49 7.29 -1.88
CA PHE A 122 -2.74 8.46 -1.45
C PHE A 122 -3.51 9.20 -0.37
N PRO A 123 -2.92 9.43 0.82
CA PRO A 123 -3.56 10.21 1.87
C PRO A 123 -3.79 11.66 1.42
N GLU A 124 -4.93 12.25 1.80
CA GLU A 124 -5.27 13.64 1.46
C GLU A 124 -4.24 14.66 1.93
N TRP A 125 -3.59 14.41 3.06
CA TRP A 125 -2.58 15.30 3.62
C TRP A 125 -1.25 15.28 2.84
N LEU A 126 -1.01 14.28 1.97
CA LEU A 126 0.26 14.13 1.25
C LEU A 126 0.53 15.31 0.30
N LYS A 127 -0.54 15.94 -0.23
CA LYS A 127 -0.43 17.09 -1.14
C LYS A 127 0.36 18.25 -0.55
N TYR A 128 0.21 18.52 0.75
CA TYR A 128 0.90 19.61 1.44
C TYR A 128 2.42 19.42 1.49
N TYR A 129 2.89 18.19 1.34
CA TYR A 129 4.32 17.87 1.30
C TYR A 129 4.89 17.83 -0.12
N LYS A 130 4.03 17.68 -1.14
CA LYS A 130 4.42 17.63 -2.56
C LYS A 130 4.34 18.97 -3.28
N GLU A 131 3.49 19.89 -2.82
CA GLU A 131 3.26 21.16 -3.52
C GLU A 131 4.40 22.19 -3.38
N ASN A 132 5.33 22.02 -2.43
CA ASN A 132 6.37 23.02 -2.11
C ASN A 132 7.68 22.94 -2.95
N HIS A 133 7.64 22.38 -4.17
CA HIS A 133 8.82 22.33 -5.04
C HIS A 133 9.04 23.57 -5.91
N TYR A 134 8.22 24.62 -5.81
CA TYR A 134 8.47 25.89 -6.52
C TYR A 134 9.25 26.87 -5.64
N CYS A 135 10.57 26.91 -5.82
CA CYS A 135 11.40 28.01 -5.33
C CYS A 135 11.47 29.10 -6.42
N PRO A 136 10.77 30.23 -6.29
CA PRO A 136 11.13 31.39 -7.09
C PRO A 136 12.43 31.95 -6.52
N ILE A 137 13.56 31.44 -7.00
CA ILE A 137 14.80 32.23 -7.00
C ILE A 137 14.49 33.49 -7.81
N LYS A 138 14.03 34.54 -7.12
CA LYS A 138 14.13 35.91 -7.63
C LYS A 138 15.62 36.19 -7.74
N THR A 139 16.17 35.96 -8.93
CA THR A 139 17.46 36.49 -9.34
C THR A 139 17.39 38.01 -9.18
N LYS A 140 17.82 38.51 -8.02
CA LYS A 140 18.11 39.92 -7.85
C LYS A 140 19.43 40.16 -8.59
N VAL A 141 19.33 40.35 -9.90
CA VAL A 141 20.43 40.91 -10.68
C VAL A 141 20.59 42.34 -10.16
N SER A 142 21.49 42.53 -9.20
CA SER A 142 22.01 43.85 -8.90
C SER A 142 22.72 44.34 -10.15
N HIS A 143 22.09 45.28 -10.87
CA HIS A 143 22.80 46.21 -11.72
C HIS A 143 23.88 46.90 -10.87
N PHE A 144 25.13 46.46 -11.01
CA PHE A 144 26.27 47.29 -10.69
C PHE A 144 26.63 48.05 -11.96
N SER A 145 26.07 49.25 -12.06
CA SER A 145 26.51 50.28 -12.99
C SER A 145 27.11 51.40 -12.15
N THR A 146 28.43 51.47 -12.06
CA THR A 146 29.25 52.69 -12.08
C THR A 146 30.69 52.28 -12.39
#